data_AF-A0A8S2J5R3-F1
#
_entry.id   AF-A0A8S2J5R3-F1
#
_cell.length_a   1.000
_cell.length_b   1.000
_cell.length_c   1.000
_cell.angle_alpha   90.00
_cell.angle_beta   90.00
_cell.angle_gamma   90.00
#
_symmetry.space_group_name_H-M   'P 1'
#
loop_
_entity.id
_entity.type
_entity.pdbx_description
1 polymer ?
#
loop_
_entity_poly.entity_id
_entity_poly.type
_entity_poly.pdbx_seq_one_letter_code
_entity_poly.pdbx_strand_id
1 'polypeptide(L)'
;MTGAERTKRYRERLKQKGLHHQMKVKDQVRKRTKRWSLSVKGLNRLREQQKINQQRCRKSKADRQQQLMTNNQNSSYVKSTLSKAVKKVIKALPNNPARQKQVLQSVGQTIGLFPKPIHQRTTLKTCDKVKDAAVTFYTRDDISWQAPGKRDYVVVRDDGQKTKHQKRHLMFNLREAYELFLSENPSTTISRSAART
;
A
#
# COMPACT_ATOMS: atom_id res chain seq x y z
N MET A 1 14.62 -46.90 7.82
CA MET A 1 14.58 -46.14 6.55
C MET A 1 13.37 -46.57 5.74
N THR A 2 12.45 -45.65 5.46
CA THR A 2 11.24 -45.96 4.67
C THR A 2 11.56 -46.04 3.16
N GLY A 3 10.72 -46.72 2.38
CA GLY A 3 10.90 -46.81 0.92
C GLY A 3 10.90 -45.45 0.21
N ALA A 4 10.13 -44.50 0.74
CA ALA A 4 10.09 -43.12 0.25
C ALA A 4 11.43 -42.39 0.45
N GLU A 5 12.06 -42.57 1.61
CA GLU A 5 13.38 -41.99 1.93
C GLU A 5 14.49 -42.57 1.06
N ARG A 6 14.47 -43.89 0.82
CA ARG A 6 15.44 -44.56 -0.09
C ARG A 6 15.34 -43.98 -1.50
N THR A 7 14.11 -43.82 -2.00
CA THR A 7 13.84 -43.26 -3.33
C THR A 7 14.29 -41.79 -3.42
N LYS A 8 14.08 -41.00 -2.37
CA LYS A 8 14.51 -39.60 -2.29
C LYS A 8 16.03 -39.48 -2.36
N ARG A 9 16.76 -40.25 -1.54
CA ARG A 9 18.24 -40.25 -1.54
C ARG A 9 18.81 -40.68 -2.90
N TYR A 10 18.24 -41.69 -3.54
CA TYR A 10 18.66 -42.12 -4.87
C TYR A 10 18.50 -41.00 -5.92
N ARG A 11 17.38 -40.27 -5.89
CA ARG A 11 17.14 -39.12 -6.79
C ARG A 11 18.12 -37.98 -6.55
N GLU A 12 18.47 -37.72 -5.29
CA GLU A 12 19.47 -36.70 -4.92
C GLU A 12 20.86 -37.08 -5.43
N ARG A 13 21.29 -38.34 -5.26
CA ARG A 13 22.55 -38.84 -5.84
C ARG A 13 22.58 -38.71 -7.37
N LEU A 14 21.48 -39.00 -8.06
CA LEU A 14 21.39 -38.84 -9.51
C LEU A 14 21.48 -37.37 -9.96
N LYS A 15 20.98 -36.43 -9.16
CA LYS A 15 21.09 -34.99 -9.45
C LYS A 15 22.53 -34.50 -9.24
N GLN A 16 23.17 -34.93 -8.15
CA GLN A 16 24.58 -34.62 -7.88
C GLN A 16 25.50 -35.13 -8.99
N LYS A 17 25.21 -36.30 -9.55
CA LYS A 17 25.96 -36.88 -10.68
C LYS A 17 25.58 -36.30 -12.06
N GLY A 18 24.65 -35.36 -12.17
CA GLY A 18 24.15 -34.83 -13.46
C GLY A 18 23.31 -35.81 -14.31
N LEU A 19 23.23 -37.08 -13.92
CA LEU A 19 22.56 -38.17 -14.68
C LEU A 19 21.04 -38.16 -14.60
N HIS A 20 20.46 -37.28 -13.77
CA HIS A 20 19.01 -37.23 -13.54
C HIS A 20 18.21 -36.98 -14.83
N HIS A 21 18.70 -36.13 -15.74
CA HIS A 21 18.02 -35.86 -17.00
C HIS A 21 18.06 -37.07 -17.93
N GLN A 22 19.23 -37.69 -18.10
CA GLN A 22 19.39 -38.89 -18.93
C GLN A 22 18.51 -40.05 -18.46
N MET A 23 18.41 -40.26 -17.14
CA MET A 23 17.50 -41.25 -16.56
C MET A 23 16.02 -40.99 -16.90
N LYS A 24 15.59 -39.72 -16.90
CA LYS A 24 14.23 -39.37 -17.32
C LYS A 24 13.98 -39.67 -18.80
N VAL A 25 14.94 -39.34 -19.66
CA VAL A 25 14.86 -39.63 -21.10
C VAL A 25 14.78 -41.14 -21.33
N LYS A 26 15.63 -41.94 -20.69
CA LYS A 26 15.57 -43.41 -20.76
C LYS A 26 14.22 -43.97 -20.31
N ASP A 27 13.64 -43.45 -19.23
CA ASP A 27 12.32 -43.87 -18.76
C ASP A 27 11.20 -43.50 -19.74
N GLN A 28 11.27 -42.32 -20.37
CA GLN A 28 10.32 -41.90 -21.42
C GLN A 28 10.38 -42.84 -22.64
N VAL A 29 11.59 -43.15 -23.12
CA VAL A 29 11.79 -44.09 -24.23
C VAL A 29 11.22 -45.46 -23.89
N ARG A 30 11.55 -46.00 -22.72
CA ARG A 30 11.02 -47.30 -22.24
C ARG A 30 9.49 -47.33 -22.17
N LYS A 31 8.88 -46.24 -21.72
CA LYS A 31 7.41 -46.12 -21.66
C LYS A 31 6.79 -46.02 -23.05
N ARG A 32 7.46 -45.31 -23.97
CA ARG A 32 7.02 -45.17 -25.37
C ARG A 32 7.10 -46.51 -26.10
N THR A 33 8.21 -47.22 -26.01
CA THR A 33 8.39 -48.54 -26.65
C THR A 33 7.37 -49.55 -26.12
N LYS A 34 7.19 -49.62 -24.79
CA LYS A 34 6.14 -50.45 -24.17
C LYS A 34 4.73 -50.09 -24.64
N ARG A 35 4.46 -48.81 -24.92
CA ARG A 35 3.15 -48.36 -25.42
C ARG A 35 2.93 -48.76 -26.88
N TRP A 36 4.00 -48.76 -27.68
CA TRP A 36 3.97 -49.14 -29.09
C TRP A 36 3.90 -50.66 -29.28
N SER A 37 4.43 -51.44 -28.34
CA SER A 37 4.34 -52.90 -28.35
C SER A 37 3.00 -53.46 -27.86
N LEU A 38 2.02 -52.61 -27.50
CA LEU A 38 0.72 -53.04 -27.00
C LEU A 38 -0.31 -53.08 -28.12
N SER A 39 -1.11 -54.16 -28.14
CA SER A 39 -2.34 -54.23 -28.94
C SER A 39 -3.32 -53.12 -28.54
N VAL A 40 -4.22 -52.75 -29.46
CA VAL A 40 -5.29 -51.76 -29.26
C VAL A 40 -6.08 -52.02 -27.97
N LYS A 41 -6.43 -53.28 -27.69
CA LYS A 41 -7.12 -53.68 -26.44
C LYS A 41 -6.27 -53.39 -25.19
N GLY A 42 -4.96 -53.66 -25.26
CA GLY A 42 -4.01 -53.37 -24.17
C GLY A 42 -3.81 -51.87 -23.93
N LEU A 43 -3.83 -51.08 -25.02
CA LEU A 43 -3.73 -49.63 -24.94
C LEU A 43 -4.95 -48.99 -24.25
N ASN A 44 -6.15 -49.49 -24.53
CA ASN A 44 -7.38 -49.01 -23.90
C ASN A 44 -7.40 -49.31 -22.39
N ARG A 45 -7.03 -50.54 -21.98
CA ARG A 45 -6.88 -50.90 -20.56
C ARG A 45 -5.90 -49.99 -19.82
N LEU A 46 -4.78 -49.66 -20.45
CA LEU A 46 -3.77 -48.76 -19.88
C LEU A 46 -4.31 -47.32 -19.70
N ARG A 47 -5.07 -46.81 -20.66
CA ARG A 47 -5.72 -45.48 -20.58
C ARG A 47 -6.78 -45.45 -19.48
N GLU A 48 -7.62 -46.47 -19.37
CA GLU A 48 -8.64 -46.60 -18.33
C GLU A 48 -8.01 -46.64 -16.94
N GLN A 49 -6.96 -47.45 -16.77
CA GLN A 49 -6.24 -47.53 -15.51
C GLN A 49 -5.56 -46.21 -15.13
N GLN A 50 -5.02 -45.47 -16.10
CA GLN A 50 -4.49 -44.12 -15.87
C GLN A 50 -5.58 -43.14 -15.44
N LYS A 51 -6.76 -43.19 -16.05
CA LYS A 51 -7.93 -42.36 -15.69
C LYS A 51 -8.37 -42.65 -14.25
N ILE A 52 -8.50 -43.93 -13.88
CA ILE A 52 -8.85 -44.36 -12.51
C ILE A 52 -7.80 -43.88 -11.50
N ASN A 53 -6.51 -44.08 -11.78
CA ASN A 53 -5.43 -43.64 -10.90
C ASN A 53 -5.40 -42.13 -10.72
N GLN A 54 -5.65 -41.38 -11.79
CA GLN A 54 -5.73 -39.92 -11.72
C GLN A 54 -6.94 -39.47 -10.89
N GLN A 55 -8.10 -40.10 -11.06
CA GLN A 55 -9.29 -39.82 -10.26
C GLN A 55 -9.05 -40.13 -8.77
N ARG A 56 -8.48 -41.29 -8.43
CA ARG A 56 -8.13 -41.66 -7.05
C ARG A 56 -7.16 -40.64 -6.42
N CYS A 57 -6.15 -40.21 -7.16
CA CYS A 57 -5.21 -39.19 -6.69
C CYS A 57 -5.89 -37.83 -6.46
N ARG A 58 -6.82 -37.42 -7.34
CA ARG A 58 -7.60 -36.18 -7.18
C ARG A 58 -8.51 -36.26 -5.96
N LYS A 59 -9.24 -37.37 -5.79
CA LYS A 59 -10.13 -37.61 -4.65
C LYS A 59 -9.36 -37.58 -3.32
N SER A 60 -8.27 -38.35 -3.21
CA SER A 60 -7.40 -38.34 -2.03
C SER A 60 -6.82 -36.95 -1.68
N LYS A 61 -6.51 -36.12 -2.69
CA LYS A 61 -6.07 -34.73 -2.46
C LYS A 61 -7.20 -33.82 -1.96
N ALA A 62 -8.40 -33.99 -2.50
CA ALA A 62 -9.59 -33.26 -2.08
C ALA A 62 -10.00 -33.65 -0.66
N ASP A 63 -10.04 -34.95 -0.35
CA ASP A 63 -10.34 -35.48 0.99
C ASP A 63 -9.33 -34.95 2.03
N ARG A 64 -8.04 -34.94 1.68
CA ARG A 64 -6.98 -34.35 2.54
C ARG A 64 -7.17 -32.84 2.74
N GLN A 65 -7.63 -32.11 1.73
CA GLN A 65 -7.92 -30.69 1.88
C GLN A 65 -9.13 -30.46 2.79
N GLN A 66 -10.19 -31.25 2.63
CA GLN A 66 -11.39 -31.18 3.48
C GLN A 66 -11.06 -31.50 4.94
N GLN A 67 -10.27 -32.54 5.21
CA GLN A 67 -9.79 -32.89 6.56
C GLN A 67 -8.96 -31.77 7.21
N LEU A 68 -8.18 -31.01 6.42
CA LEU A 68 -7.43 -29.86 6.92
C LEU A 68 -8.33 -28.65 7.25
N MET A 69 -9.54 -28.57 6.69
CA MET A 69 -10.51 -27.51 6.96
C MET A 69 -11.38 -27.80 8.19
N THR A 70 -11.71 -29.07 8.47
CA THR A 70 -12.58 -29.46 9.59
C THR A 70 -11.87 -29.46 10.95
N ASN A 71 -10.55 -29.70 10.98
CA ASN A 71 -9.79 -29.83 12.23
C ASN A 71 -9.30 -28.50 12.84
N ASN A 72 -9.72 -27.35 12.30
CA ASN A 72 -9.06 -26.07 12.58
C ASN A 72 -9.96 -24.98 13.13
N GLN A 73 -10.69 -25.29 14.21
CA GLN A 73 -11.32 -24.26 15.03
C GLN A 73 -10.37 -23.63 16.07
N ASN A 74 -9.13 -24.11 16.26
CA ASN A 74 -8.23 -23.54 17.30
C ASN A 74 -6.71 -23.62 17.02
N SER A 75 -6.23 -23.77 15.78
CA SER A 75 -4.78 -23.82 15.56
C SER A 75 -4.30 -23.13 14.28
N SER A 76 -3.47 -22.10 14.50
CA SER A 76 -2.38 -21.66 13.62
C SER A 76 -2.61 -21.92 12.12
N TYR A 77 -3.20 -20.91 11.46
CA TYR A 77 -3.24 -20.71 10.02
C TYR A 77 -2.12 -21.47 9.30
N VAL A 78 -2.50 -22.47 8.48
CA VAL A 78 -1.60 -23.36 7.72
C VAL A 78 -0.40 -22.58 7.19
N LYS A 79 0.75 -22.68 7.86
CA LYS A 79 1.96 -21.85 7.60
C LYS A 79 2.31 -21.77 6.11
N SER A 80 2.07 -22.86 5.37
CA SER A 80 2.34 -22.92 3.93
C SER A 80 1.44 -22.06 3.04
N THR A 81 0.20 -21.74 3.45
CA THR A 81 -0.74 -20.92 2.67
C THR A 81 -0.48 -19.44 2.91
N LEU A 82 -0.32 -19.04 4.17
CA LEU A 82 0.06 -17.68 4.55
C LEU A 82 1.40 -17.29 3.92
N SER A 83 2.44 -18.12 4.03
CA SER A 83 3.73 -17.81 3.41
C SER A 83 3.66 -17.68 1.89
N LYS A 84 2.76 -18.43 1.21
CA LYS A 84 2.54 -18.27 -0.23
C LYS A 84 1.80 -16.98 -0.56
N ALA A 85 0.80 -16.62 0.24
CA ALA A 85 0.08 -15.36 0.10
C ALA A 85 1.03 -14.17 0.30
N VAL A 86 1.82 -14.18 1.39
CA VAL A 86 2.85 -13.17 1.66
C VAL A 86 3.84 -13.05 0.51
N LYS A 87 4.35 -14.18 -0.03
CA LYS A 87 5.24 -14.15 -1.20
C LYS A 87 4.60 -13.54 -2.44
N LYS A 88 3.31 -13.79 -2.69
CA LYS A 88 2.58 -13.18 -3.81
C LYS A 88 2.44 -11.67 -3.61
N VAL A 89 2.12 -11.23 -2.40
CA VAL A 89 2.03 -9.80 -2.05
C VAL A 89 3.38 -9.12 -2.24
N ILE A 90 4.46 -9.67 -1.67
CA ILE A 90 5.82 -9.11 -1.82
C ILE A 90 6.22 -8.97 -3.28
N LYS A 91 5.89 -9.97 -4.13
CA LYS A 91 6.17 -9.91 -5.57
C LYS A 91 5.37 -8.84 -6.31
N ALA A 92 4.19 -8.50 -5.82
CA ALA A 92 3.33 -7.48 -6.42
C ALA A 92 3.66 -6.06 -5.94
N LEU A 93 4.45 -5.92 -4.88
CA LEU A 93 4.87 -4.61 -4.36
C LEU A 93 5.98 -3.99 -5.23
N PRO A 94 6.12 -2.65 -5.24
CA PRO A 94 7.24 -1.98 -5.90
C PRO A 94 8.60 -2.44 -5.36
N ASN A 95 9.66 -2.43 -6.17
CA ASN A 95 11.00 -2.83 -5.71
C ASN A 95 11.64 -1.87 -4.69
N ASN A 96 11.19 -0.61 -4.63
CA ASN A 96 11.75 0.39 -3.71
C ASN A 96 11.18 0.22 -2.28
N PRO A 97 12.01 0.02 -1.25
CA PRO A 97 11.55 -0.26 0.12
C PRO A 97 10.71 0.87 0.73
N ALA A 98 11.00 2.13 0.40
CA ALA A 98 10.21 3.27 0.88
C ALA A 98 8.79 3.24 0.31
N ARG A 99 8.65 2.91 -0.98
CA ARG A 99 7.35 2.76 -1.64
C ARG A 99 6.59 1.53 -1.13
N GLN A 100 7.29 0.43 -0.83
CA GLN A 100 6.67 -0.75 -0.21
C GLN A 100 6.00 -0.39 1.12
N LYS A 101 6.73 0.32 2.00
CA LYS A 101 6.21 0.78 3.30
C LYS A 101 4.98 1.66 3.12
N GLN A 102 5.02 2.62 2.20
CA GLN A 102 3.90 3.52 1.94
C GLN A 102 2.66 2.77 1.46
N VAL A 103 2.80 1.85 0.50
CA VAL A 103 1.68 1.04 0.00
C VAL A 103 1.08 0.17 1.10
N LEU A 104 1.93 -0.48 1.92
CA LEU A 104 1.44 -1.29 3.04
C LEU A 104 0.72 -0.45 4.10
N GLN A 105 1.20 0.76 4.39
CA GLN A 105 0.51 1.69 5.29
C GLN A 105 -0.86 2.09 4.71
N SER A 106 -0.94 2.43 3.43
CA SER A 106 -2.21 2.77 2.77
C SER A 106 -3.19 1.60 2.76
N VAL A 107 -2.73 0.39 2.44
CA VAL A 107 -3.57 -0.83 2.48
C VAL A 107 -4.07 -1.09 3.91
N GLY A 108 -3.20 -0.97 4.91
CA GLY A 108 -3.59 -1.13 6.31
C GLY A 108 -4.59 -0.06 6.78
N GLN A 109 -4.49 1.17 6.28
CA GLN A 109 -5.49 2.22 6.53
C GLN A 109 -6.84 1.90 5.88
N THR A 110 -6.86 1.34 4.68
CA THR A 110 -8.09 0.94 3.98
C THR A 110 -8.82 -0.19 4.70
N ILE A 111 -8.07 -1.13 5.29
CA ILE A 111 -8.62 -2.26 6.04
C ILE A 111 -8.99 -1.86 7.49
N GLY A 112 -8.59 -0.67 7.94
CA GLY A 112 -8.84 -0.20 9.31
C GLY A 112 -7.86 -0.73 10.35
N LEU A 113 -6.71 -1.28 9.94
CA LEU A 113 -5.63 -1.72 10.83
C LEU A 113 -4.83 -0.53 11.39
N PHE A 114 -4.75 0.55 10.62
CA PHE A 114 -4.08 1.78 11.04
C PHE A 114 -5.05 2.95 10.96
N PRO A 115 -5.15 3.79 12.01
CA PRO A 115 -5.89 5.04 11.90
C PRO A 115 -5.25 5.90 10.80
N LYS A 116 -6.07 6.52 9.96
CA LYS A 116 -5.58 7.55 9.04
C LYS A 116 -4.94 8.64 9.90
N PRO A 117 -3.75 9.17 9.54
CA PRO A 117 -3.16 10.27 10.27
C PRO A 117 -4.16 11.41 10.25
N ILE A 118 -4.75 11.69 11.41
CA ILE A 118 -5.56 12.88 11.60
C ILE A 118 -4.54 14.00 11.54
N HIS A 119 -4.49 14.71 10.40
CA HIS A 119 -3.87 16.01 10.38
C HIS A 119 -4.63 16.85 11.38
N GLN A 120 -4.09 16.96 12.59
CA GLN A 120 -4.53 17.96 13.55
C GLN A 120 -4.23 19.29 12.88
N ARG A 121 -5.20 19.85 12.17
CA ARG A 121 -5.26 21.28 11.98
C ARG A 121 -5.47 21.80 13.39
N THR A 122 -4.38 22.14 14.06
CA THR A 122 -4.45 23.00 15.23
C THR A 122 -5.02 24.31 14.71
N THR A 123 -6.34 24.42 14.69
CA THR A 123 -7.02 25.71 14.61
C THR A 123 -6.76 26.38 15.95
N LEU A 124 -5.53 26.81 16.17
CA LEU A 124 -5.23 27.82 17.17
C LEU A 124 -5.98 29.04 16.69
N LYS A 125 -7.21 29.21 17.20
CA LYS A 125 -7.98 30.41 16.97
C LYS A 125 -7.20 31.54 17.63
N THR A 126 -6.70 32.46 16.82
CA THR A 126 -6.09 33.69 17.31
C THR A 126 -7.15 34.47 18.11
N CYS A 127 -6.72 35.08 19.22
CA CYS A 127 -7.59 35.93 20.04
C CYS A 127 -8.10 37.11 19.19
N ASP A 128 -9.36 37.52 19.38
CA ASP A 128 -9.96 38.59 18.56
C ASP A 128 -9.23 39.93 18.73
N LYS A 129 -8.74 40.23 19.94
CA LYS A 129 -7.88 41.40 20.20
C LYS A 129 -6.65 41.45 19.28
N VAL A 130 -6.07 40.29 19.01
CA VAL A 130 -4.87 40.15 18.18
C VAL A 130 -5.21 40.36 16.71
N LYS A 131 -6.40 39.90 16.28
CA LYS A 131 -6.90 40.15 14.92
C LYS A 131 -7.19 41.62 14.71
N ASP A 132 -7.85 42.27 15.67
CA ASP A 132 -8.21 43.68 15.58
C ASP A 132 -6.97 44.56 15.52
N ALA A 133 -5.95 44.26 16.33
CA ALA A 133 -4.66 44.96 16.28
C ALA A 133 -4.00 44.80 14.91
N ALA A 134 -3.99 43.60 14.35
CA ALA A 134 -3.44 43.35 13.02
C ALA A 134 -4.22 44.08 11.91
N VAL A 135 -5.55 44.00 11.92
CA VAL A 135 -6.41 44.69 10.95
C VAL A 135 -6.19 46.20 11.03
N THR A 136 -6.16 46.76 12.23
CA THR A 136 -5.94 48.19 12.45
C THR A 136 -4.59 48.61 11.88
N PHE A 137 -3.51 47.89 12.22
CA PHE A 137 -2.15 48.19 11.75
C PHE A 137 -2.05 48.16 10.22
N TYR A 138 -2.48 47.07 9.58
CA TYR A 138 -2.36 46.92 8.12
C TYR A 138 -3.29 47.84 7.32
N THR A 139 -4.33 48.39 7.95
CA THR A 139 -5.28 49.32 7.31
C THR A 139 -4.86 50.79 7.47
N ARG A 140 -3.81 51.11 8.22
CA ARG A 140 -3.31 52.49 8.29
C ARG A 140 -2.74 52.96 6.95
N ASP A 141 -2.88 54.24 6.68
CA ASP A 141 -2.51 54.86 5.40
C ASP A 141 -0.99 55.04 5.22
N ASP A 142 -0.21 54.91 6.30
CA ASP A 142 1.26 54.86 6.29
C ASP A 142 1.81 53.46 5.96
N ILE A 143 1.08 52.40 6.27
CA ILE A 143 1.47 51.00 6.00
C ILE A 143 0.99 50.52 4.63
N SER A 144 -0.23 50.91 4.24
CA SER A 144 -0.81 50.54 2.96
C SER A 144 -1.62 51.69 2.38
N TRP A 145 -1.74 51.76 1.07
CA TRP A 145 -2.55 52.77 0.40
C TRP A 145 -3.77 52.16 -0.29
N GLN A 146 -4.89 52.89 -0.31
CA GLN A 146 -6.13 52.41 -0.92
C GLN A 146 -6.09 52.55 -2.45
N ALA A 147 -6.48 51.51 -3.16
CA ALA A 147 -6.65 51.58 -4.60
C ALA A 147 -7.78 52.57 -4.95
N PRO A 148 -7.60 53.46 -5.94
CA PRO A 148 -8.56 54.53 -6.22
C PRO A 148 -9.76 54.06 -7.06
N GLY A 149 -9.70 52.86 -7.64
CA GLY A 149 -10.69 52.40 -8.61
C GLY A 149 -12.03 52.03 -7.99
N LYS A 150 -13.14 52.42 -8.64
CA LYS A 150 -14.51 52.04 -8.24
C LYS A 150 -14.77 50.52 -8.25
N ARG A 151 -13.98 49.76 -9.01
CA ARG A 151 -14.04 48.29 -9.11
C ARG A 151 -13.02 47.59 -8.20
N ASP A 152 -12.19 48.34 -7.49
CA ASP A 152 -11.14 47.81 -6.63
C ASP A 152 -11.64 47.53 -5.22
N TYR A 153 -12.69 46.72 -5.12
CA TYR A 153 -13.17 46.23 -3.84
C TYR A 153 -13.18 44.70 -3.80
N VAL A 154 -13.14 44.17 -2.59
CA VAL A 154 -13.29 42.75 -2.26
C VAL A 154 -14.52 42.62 -1.36
N VAL A 155 -15.36 41.63 -1.66
CA VAL A 155 -16.51 41.31 -0.81
C VAL A 155 -16.11 40.21 0.15
N VAL A 156 -16.09 40.52 1.45
CA VAL A 156 -15.81 39.58 2.52
C VAL A 156 -17.14 39.21 3.19
N ARG A 157 -17.26 37.97 3.66
CA ARG A 157 -18.39 37.50 4.45
C ARG A 157 -17.95 37.33 5.89
N ASP A 158 -18.32 38.29 6.73
CA ASP A 158 -18.12 38.21 8.17
C ASP A 158 -19.48 38.02 8.85
N ASP A 159 -19.58 37.00 9.70
CA ASP A 159 -20.78 36.66 10.48
C ASP A 159 -22.11 36.64 9.70
N GLY A 160 -22.05 36.18 8.45
CA GLY A 160 -23.22 36.05 7.57
C GLY A 160 -23.59 37.34 6.81
N GLN A 161 -22.96 38.47 7.12
CA GLN A 161 -23.13 39.72 6.39
C GLN A 161 -22.04 39.89 5.32
N LYS A 162 -22.39 40.56 4.21
CA LYS A 162 -21.45 40.87 3.12
C LYS A 162 -20.95 42.30 3.28
N THR A 163 -19.67 42.46 3.60
CA THR A 163 -18.99 43.76 3.69
C THR A 163 -18.11 43.97 2.46
N LYS A 164 -18.11 45.20 1.93
CA LYS A 164 -17.22 45.61 0.83
C LYS A 164 -16.00 46.31 1.43
N HIS A 165 -14.81 45.79 1.15
CA HIS A 165 -13.55 46.41 1.53
C HIS A 165 -12.80 46.87 0.28
N GLN A 166 -12.31 48.10 0.27
CA GLN A 166 -11.45 48.58 -0.82
C GLN A 166 -10.13 47.81 -0.80
N LYS A 167 -9.62 47.44 -1.97
CA LYS A 167 -8.30 46.82 -2.09
C LYS A 167 -7.25 47.82 -1.61
N ARG A 168 -6.29 47.32 -0.82
CA ARG A 168 -5.16 48.09 -0.31
C ARG A 168 -3.86 47.44 -0.77
N HIS A 169 -2.90 48.28 -1.09
CA HIS A 169 -1.56 47.87 -1.51
C HIS A 169 -0.58 48.20 -0.38
N LEU A 170 0.15 47.20 0.10
CA LEU A 170 1.20 47.42 1.10
C LEU A 170 2.31 48.29 0.50
N MET A 171 2.77 49.28 1.29
CA MET A 171 3.91 50.12 0.93
C MET A 171 5.24 49.44 1.22
N PHE A 172 5.26 48.49 2.17
CA PHE A 172 6.43 47.75 2.60
C PHE A 172 6.40 46.29 2.14
N ASN A 173 7.56 45.63 2.17
CA ASN A 173 7.58 44.17 2.07
C ASN A 173 6.84 43.55 3.27
N LEU A 174 6.19 42.41 3.07
CA LEU A 174 5.48 41.71 4.14
C LEU A 174 6.38 41.35 5.34
N ARG A 175 7.70 41.25 5.11
CA ARG A 175 8.68 41.01 6.18
C ARG A 175 8.88 42.26 7.03
N GLU A 176 9.15 43.39 6.39
CA GLU A 176 9.36 44.68 7.05
C GLU A 176 8.11 45.13 7.80
N ALA A 177 6.93 45.05 7.18
CA ALA A 177 5.67 45.40 7.82
C ALA A 177 5.40 44.54 9.06
N TYR A 178 5.78 43.25 9.03
CA TYR A 178 5.64 42.36 10.17
C TYR A 178 6.63 42.69 11.29
N GLU A 179 7.89 43.02 10.96
CA GLU A 179 8.88 43.46 11.94
C GLU A 179 8.45 44.78 12.61
N LEU A 180 7.88 45.72 11.86
CA LEU A 180 7.27 46.95 12.38
C LEU A 180 6.08 46.64 13.30
N PHE A 181 5.17 45.76 12.89
CA PHE A 181 4.02 45.35 13.70
C PHE A 181 4.44 44.80 15.07
N LEU A 182 5.49 43.96 15.11
CA LEU A 182 6.02 43.40 16.35
C LEU A 182 6.67 44.48 17.24
N SER A 183 7.33 45.46 16.62
CA SER A 183 7.94 46.58 17.35
C SER A 183 6.88 47.45 18.06
N GLU A 184 5.74 47.69 17.41
CA GLU A 184 4.62 48.44 17.99
C GLU A 184 3.78 47.62 18.96
N ASN A 185 3.71 46.30 18.78
CA ASN A 185 2.86 45.41 19.57
C ASN A 185 3.66 44.25 20.19
N PRO A 186 4.59 44.53 21.12
CA PRO A 186 5.53 43.53 21.64
C PRO A 186 4.86 42.43 22.47
N SER A 187 3.65 42.66 22.98
CA SER A 187 2.87 41.68 23.76
C SER A 187 2.17 40.63 22.90
N THR A 188 2.27 40.72 21.57
CA THR A 188 1.45 39.93 20.65
C THR A 188 2.21 38.70 20.14
N THR A 189 1.73 37.51 20.48
CA THR A 189 2.34 36.24 20.05
C THR A 189 1.76 35.80 18.69
N ILE A 190 2.18 36.44 17.61
CA ILE A 190 1.84 36.05 16.22
C ILE A 190 3.11 35.63 15.49
N SER A 191 3.03 34.57 14.68
CA SER A 191 4.10 34.17 13.76
C SER A 191 3.62 34.21 12.31
N ARG A 192 4.54 34.45 11.38
CA ARG A 192 4.27 34.32 9.94
C ARG A 192 4.08 32.85 9.56
N SER A 193 3.09 32.56 8.72
CA SER A 193 2.93 31.22 8.16
C SER A 193 4.11 30.87 7.25
N ALA A 194 4.72 29.71 7.45
CA ALA A 194 5.72 29.19 6.52
C ALA A 194 5.03 28.79 5.20
N ALA A 195 5.06 29.69 4.21
CA ALA A 195 4.72 29.32 2.85
C ALA A 195 5.83 28.38 2.34
N ARG A 196 5.48 27.11 2.10
CA ARG A 196 6.37 26.20 1.36
C ARG A 196 6.45 26.75 -0.06
N THR A 197 7.58 27.37 -0.37
CA THR A 197 8.00 27.69 -1.74
C THR A 197 8.60 26.44 -2.37
#